data_AF-A0AA92VD08-F1
#
_entry.id   AF-A0AA92VD08-F1
#
_cell.length_a   1.000
_cell.length_b   1.000
_cell.length_c   1.000
_cell.angle_alpha   90.00
_cell.angle_beta   90.00
_cell.angle_gamma   90.00
#
_symmetry.space_group_name_H-M   'P 1'
#
loop_
_entity.id
_entity.type
_entity.pdbx_description
1 polymer ?
#
loop_
_entity_poly.entity_id
_entity_poly.type
_entity_poly.pdbx_seq_one_letter_code
_entity_poly.pdbx_strand_id
1 'polypeptide(L)'
;MKMNKYFSMAALGALALTFGSCENGTPEFDDYEGGTSVYFARQNVERILVLGNDESRDNTKDNEHIINIVSTMGGAYNGKDITLDVAVDNSLCDNLYFSDGVSPVKPMPAEYYTLAGNTISYGGNLQGRLQVKLNDAFFADPASVKNTYVIPLIIKDQKGAGKILTGTPFQEGETPALTNSDAWKTLPKNYVLYCVKYMNPWAGFYLRRGTDKITENGQTTEEKREGATIEKDEVCQITTKSLTEAIYPLTVKRVVGKDAEGKDILKSYTCNLKLTFANDGTCTVSSETEGVTATGTGKFVEKGAKLAWGNKDRDILTLQYTVDFGAVKVETTDQFVAQTRGNTNGIPTFDTQYIVK
;
A
#
# COMPACT_ATOMS: atom_id res chain seq x y z
N MET A 1 -39.39 4.54 -75.69
CA MET A 1 -38.88 5.32 -74.54
C MET A 1 -37.94 4.40 -73.75
N LYS A 2 -36.63 4.64 -73.87
CA LYS A 2 -35.59 3.88 -73.16
C LYS A 2 -35.71 4.17 -71.66
N MET A 3 -36.10 3.18 -70.86
CA MET A 3 -35.87 3.25 -69.42
C MET A 3 -34.60 2.45 -69.14
N ASN A 4 -33.50 3.21 -69.01
CA ASN A 4 -32.14 2.72 -68.87
C ASN A 4 -32.03 1.74 -67.69
N LYS A 5 -31.43 0.57 -67.92
CA LYS A 5 -31.01 -0.36 -66.84
C LYS A 5 -30.12 0.31 -65.79
N TYR A 6 -29.49 1.44 -66.14
CA TYR A 6 -28.73 2.30 -65.23
C TYR A 6 -29.59 3.03 -64.17
N PHE A 7 -30.88 3.27 -64.42
CA PHE A 7 -31.78 3.91 -63.44
C PHE A 7 -32.17 2.95 -62.31
N SER A 8 -32.39 1.66 -62.61
CA SER A 8 -32.65 0.64 -61.59
C SER A 8 -31.41 0.33 -60.74
N MET A 9 -30.21 0.36 -61.33
CA MET A 9 -28.94 0.20 -60.58
C MET A 9 -28.60 1.44 -59.73
N ALA A 10 -28.91 2.65 -60.20
CA ALA A 10 -28.76 3.86 -59.40
C ALA A 10 -29.78 3.93 -58.24
N ALA A 11 -31.00 3.42 -58.44
CA ALA A 11 -32.01 3.34 -57.40
C ALA A 11 -31.69 2.29 -56.31
N LEU A 12 -31.07 1.15 -56.68
CA LEU A 12 -30.56 0.18 -55.69
C LEU A 12 -29.31 0.70 -54.96
N GLY A 13 -28.44 1.46 -55.64
CA GLY A 13 -27.27 2.09 -55.02
C GLY A 13 -27.63 3.20 -54.02
N ALA A 14 -28.69 3.98 -54.30
CA ALA A 14 -29.21 4.99 -53.38
C ALA A 14 -29.90 4.39 -52.14
N LEU A 15 -30.52 3.21 -52.27
CA LEU A 15 -31.13 2.48 -51.15
C LEU A 15 -30.09 1.79 -50.24
N ALA A 16 -28.90 1.49 -50.79
CA ALA A 16 -27.79 0.92 -50.02
C ALA A 16 -27.07 1.97 -49.13
N LEU A 17 -27.19 3.26 -49.45
CA LEU A 17 -26.62 4.37 -48.66
C LEU A 17 -27.51 4.80 -47.48
N THR A 18 -28.74 4.29 -47.39
CA THR A 18 -29.66 4.55 -46.26
C THR A 18 -29.61 3.49 -45.17
N PHE A 19 -28.83 2.42 -45.34
CA PHE A 19 -28.43 1.56 -44.23
C PHE A 19 -27.26 2.20 -43.49
N GLY A 20 -27.51 3.38 -42.91
CA GLY A 20 -26.73 3.80 -41.76
C GLY A 20 -26.84 2.67 -40.75
N SER A 21 -25.70 2.05 -40.41
CA SER A 21 -25.58 1.17 -39.26
C SER A 21 -26.44 1.78 -38.15
N CYS A 22 -27.45 1.07 -37.68
CA CYS A 22 -27.96 1.34 -36.35
C CYS A 22 -26.75 1.12 -35.45
N GLU A 23 -26.06 2.19 -35.07
CA GLU A 23 -25.32 2.15 -33.83
C GLU A 23 -26.36 1.67 -32.82
N ASN A 24 -26.14 0.49 -32.23
CA ASN A 24 -26.91 0.11 -31.06
C ASN A 24 -26.77 1.30 -30.12
N GLY A 25 -27.86 2.05 -29.91
CA GLY A 25 -27.88 3.15 -28.95
C GLY A 25 -27.28 2.65 -27.65
N THR A 26 -26.52 3.50 -26.98
CA THR A 26 -25.92 3.15 -25.70
C THR A 26 -27.03 2.62 -24.80
N PRO A 27 -26.97 1.36 -24.32
CA PRO A 27 -28.06 0.80 -23.54
C PRO A 27 -28.30 1.65 -22.29
N GLU A 28 -29.39 2.41 -22.28
CA GLU A 28 -29.87 3.11 -21.08
C GLU A 28 -30.70 2.11 -20.29
N PHE A 29 -30.22 1.80 -19.08
CA PHE A 29 -30.93 0.96 -18.13
C PHE A 29 -31.46 1.84 -17.01
N ASP A 30 -32.74 1.65 -16.69
CA ASP A 30 -33.36 2.33 -15.56
C ASP A 30 -32.73 1.90 -14.24
N ASP A 31 -32.58 2.85 -13.32
CA ASP A 31 -32.11 2.58 -11.97
C ASP A 31 -33.02 1.59 -11.22
N TYR A 32 -32.49 0.98 -10.16
CA TYR A 32 -33.26 0.04 -9.35
C TYR A 32 -34.47 0.73 -8.69
N GLU A 33 -35.65 0.15 -8.88
CA GLU A 33 -36.92 0.71 -8.37
C GLU A 33 -36.95 0.94 -6.86
N GLY A 34 -36.20 0.13 -6.09
CA GLY A 34 -36.08 0.29 -4.63
C GLY A 34 -35.18 1.45 -4.18
N GLY A 35 -34.73 2.29 -5.12
CA GLY A 35 -33.93 3.48 -4.88
C GLY A 35 -32.44 3.21 -4.67
N THR A 36 -31.67 4.31 -4.61
CA THR A 36 -30.22 4.23 -4.43
C THR A 36 -29.84 4.08 -2.96
N SER A 37 -28.80 3.29 -2.72
CA SER A 37 -28.20 3.11 -1.40
C SER A 37 -26.76 3.62 -1.40
N VAL A 38 -26.33 4.24 -0.31
CA VAL A 38 -24.97 4.77 -0.14
C VAL A 38 -24.28 4.13 1.06
N TYR A 39 -22.98 3.83 0.90
CA TYR A 39 -22.21 3.07 1.87
C TYR A 39 -20.70 3.13 1.61
N PHE A 40 -19.91 2.74 2.61
CA PHE A 40 -18.52 2.37 2.42
C PHE A 40 -18.43 0.90 2.00
N ALA A 41 -17.79 0.63 0.87
CA ALA A 41 -17.77 -0.72 0.30
C ALA A 41 -17.15 -1.77 1.22
N ARG A 42 -16.20 -1.33 2.06
CA ARG A 42 -15.46 -2.13 3.04
C ARG A 42 -15.34 -1.33 4.33
N GLN A 43 -15.52 -2.00 5.46
CA GLN A 43 -15.53 -1.37 6.79
C GLN A 43 -14.11 -1.25 7.35
N ASN A 44 -13.22 -2.18 7.02
CA ASN A 44 -11.81 -2.15 7.44
C ASN A 44 -10.91 -2.03 6.21
N VAL A 45 -10.26 -0.88 6.03
CA VAL A 45 -9.37 -0.63 4.89
C VAL A 45 -7.97 -0.33 5.40
N GLU A 46 -6.97 -0.99 4.82
CA GLU A 46 -5.58 -0.64 5.03
C GLU A 46 -5.08 0.25 3.89
N ARG A 47 -4.41 1.34 4.26
CA ARG A 47 -3.85 2.31 3.33
C ARG A 47 -2.38 2.54 3.62
N ILE A 48 -1.54 2.17 2.66
CA ILE A 48 -0.10 2.39 2.70
C ILE A 48 0.22 3.60 1.82
N LEU A 49 0.66 4.72 2.39
CA LEU A 49 1.23 5.82 1.61
C LEU A 49 2.61 5.40 1.11
N VAL A 50 2.76 5.33 -0.21
CA VAL A 50 4.01 4.94 -0.87
C VAL A 50 4.74 6.19 -1.31
N LEU A 51 5.69 6.65 -0.49
CA LEU A 51 6.50 7.83 -0.79
C LEU A 51 7.63 7.47 -1.78
N GLY A 52 8.11 8.46 -2.52
CA GLY A 52 9.14 8.34 -3.53
C GLY A 52 8.59 7.85 -4.87
N ASN A 53 9.38 7.07 -5.60
CA ASN A 53 9.02 6.51 -6.90
C ASN A 53 8.32 5.14 -6.75
N ASP A 54 7.13 4.96 -7.34
CA ASP A 54 6.46 3.65 -7.50
C ASP A 54 6.19 3.43 -8.99
N GLU A 55 6.89 2.48 -9.61
CA GLU A 55 6.77 2.22 -11.04
C GLU A 55 5.49 1.47 -11.42
N SER A 56 4.71 1.01 -10.44
CA SER A 56 3.52 0.19 -10.66
C SER A 56 2.20 0.99 -10.66
N ARG A 57 2.21 2.22 -10.15
CA ARG A 57 1.02 3.08 -10.06
C ARG A 57 1.38 4.56 -9.90
N ASP A 58 0.43 5.44 -10.19
CA ASP A 58 0.53 6.85 -9.82
C ASP A 58 0.41 7.01 -8.30
N ASN A 59 1.46 7.56 -7.69
CA ASN A 59 1.55 7.86 -6.26
C ASN A 59 1.77 9.36 -5.99
N THR A 60 1.42 10.24 -6.93
CA THR A 60 1.53 11.70 -6.77
C THR A 60 0.85 12.18 -5.49
N LYS A 61 -0.37 11.68 -5.21
CA LYS A 61 -1.08 12.03 -3.98
C LYS A 61 -0.40 11.51 -2.72
N ASP A 62 0.20 10.33 -2.76
CA ASP A 62 0.97 9.79 -1.64
C ASP A 62 2.17 10.70 -1.33
N ASN A 63 2.89 11.15 -2.36
CA ASN A 63 4.00 12.11 -2.25
C ASN A 63 3.55 13.49 -1.75
N GLU A 64 2.31 13.88 -2.04
CA GLU A 64 1.66 15.05 -1.44
C GLU A 64 1.09 14.77 -0.04
N HIS A 65 1.32 13.60 0.55
CA HIS A 65 0.77 13.16 1.84
C HIS A 65 -0.77 13.19 1.89
N ILE A 66 -1.42 12.93 0.76
CA ILE A 66 -2.88 12.94 0.60
C ILE A 66 -3.39 11.52 0.33
N ILE A 67 -4.46 11.15 1.03
CA ILE A 67 -5.26 9.94 0.74
C ILE A 67 -6.72 10.32 0.49
N ASN A 68 -7.46 9.39 -0.09
CA ASN A 68 -8.91 9.52 -0.27
C ASN A 68 -9.62 8.41 0.49
N ILE A 69 -10.61 8.78 1.31
CA ILE A 69 -11.59 7.84 1.84
C ILE A 69 -12.76 7.81 0.86
N VAL A 70 -13.13 6.62 0.41
CA VAL A 70 -14.03 6.43 -0.74
C VAL A 70 -15.32 5.75 -0.30
N SER A 71 -16.45 6.39 -0.60
CA SER A 71 -17.78 5.80 -0.50
C SER A 71 -18.32 5.48 -1.89
N THR A 72 -19.29 4.57 -1.97
CA THR A 72 -19.92 4.15 -3.22
C THR A 72 -21.44 4.16 -3.09
N MET A 73 -22.13 3.98 -4.22
CA MET A 73 -23.57 3.73 -4.25
C MET A 73 -23.90 2.35 -4.84
N GLY A 74 -25.11 1.90 -4.59
CA GLY A 74 -25.75 0.78 -5.29
C GLY A 74 -27.18 1.15 -5.70
N GLY A 75 -27.73 0.43 -6.68
CA GLY A 75 -29.07 0.69 -7.20
C GLY A 75 -29.15 1.80 -8.26
N ALA A 76 -28.01 2.30 -8.74
CA ALA A 76 -27.95 3.16 -9.92
C ALA A 76 -27.02 2.57 -10.97
N TYR A 77 -27.40 2.67 -12.25
CA TYR A 77 -26.54 2.28 -13.37
C TYR A 77 -25.52 3.37 -13.70
N ASN A 78 -25.94 4.63 -13.58
CA ASN A 78 -25.11 5.81 -13.77
C ASN A 78 -24.83 6.49 -12.42
N GLY A 79 -23.81 7.36 -12.39
CA GLY A 79 -23.54 8.15 -11.19
C GLY A 79 -24.66 9.15 -10.90
N LYS A 80 -24.75 9.57 -9.63
CA LYS A 80 -25.74 10.56 -9.17
C LYS A 80 -25.05 11.67 -8.40
N ASP A 81 -25.66 12.85 -8.42
CA ASP A 81 -25.23 13.94 -7.56
C ASP A 81 -25.71 13.69 -6.13
N ILE A 82 -24.86 13.02 -5.37
CA ILE A 82 -25.07 12.64 -3.98
C ILE A 82 -24.05 13.37 -3.12
N THR A 83 -24.50 13.85 -1.97
CA THR A 83 -23.63 14.37 -0.91
C THR A 83 -23.90 13.63 0.38
N LEU A 84 -22.85 13.09 1.00
CA LEU A 84 -22.91 12.45 2.31
C LEU A 84 -22.38 13.40 3.37
N ASP A 85 -23.09 13.57 4.47
CA ASP A 85 -22.55 14.22 5.67
C ASP A 85 -21.86 13.15 6.52
N VAL A 86 -20.60 13.38 6.88
CA VAL A 86 -19.76 12.42 7.61
C VAL A 86 -19.13 13.05 8.85
N ALA A 87 -18.81 12.22 9.83
CA ALA A 87 -18.12 12.62 11.04
C ALA A 87 -17.06 11.60 11.44
N VAL A 88 -16.02 12.07 12.13
CA VAL A 88 -15.08 11.22 12.85
C VAL A 88 -15.78 10.68 14.09
N ASP A 89 -15.73 9.36 14.29
CA ASP A 89 -16.33 8.69 15.45
C ASP A 89 -15.32 7.73 16.09
N ASN A 90 -14.58 8.23 17.07
CA ASN A 90 -13.53 7.44 17.74
C ASN A 90 -14.08 6.25 18.53
N SER A 91 -15.36 6.25 18.90
CA SER A 91 -15.98 5.13 19.62
C SER A 91 -16.05 3.85 18.78
N LEU A 92 -15.90 3.95 17.44
CA LEU A 92 -15.77 2.79 16.57
C LEU A 92 -14.53 1.93 16.88
N CYS A 93 -13.54 2.49 17.58
CA CYS A 93 -12.34 1.78 18.01
C CYS A 93 -12.49 1.14 19.41
N ASP A 94 -13.59 1.42 20.12
CA ASP A 94 -13.81 0.88 21.46
C ASP A 94 -13.92 -0.65 21.40
N ASN A 95 -13.22 -1.32 22.31
CA ASN A 95 -13.18 -2.78 22.41
C ASN A 95 -12.71 -3.51 21.13
N LEU A 96 -12.05 -2.79 20.21
CA LEU A 96 -11.62 -3.32 18.93
C LEU A 96 -10.12 -3.62 18.93
N TYR A 97 -9.77 -4.82 18.50
CA TYR A 97 -8.41 -5.33 18.45
C TYR A 97 -8.09 -5.80 17.03
N PHE A 98 -6.82 -5.79 16.65
CA PHE A 98 -6.36 -6.47 15.45
C PHE A 98 -6.52 -7.99 15.60
N SER A 99 -6.30 -8.74 14.51
CA SER A 99 -6.50 -10.20 14.48
C SER A 99 -5.69 -11.00 15.49
N ASP A 100 -4.65 -10.41 16.10
CA ASP A 100 -3.89 -11.02 17.19
C ASP A 100 -4.65 -11.06 18.52
N GLY A 101 -5.79 -10.36 18.63
CA GLY A 101 -6.61 -10.28 19.85
C GLY A 101 -5.96 -9.51 21.00
N VAL A 102 -4.80 -8.88 20.78
CA VAL A 102 -3.98 -8.23 21.83
C VAL A 102 -3.71 -6.77 21.48
N SER A 103 -3.41 -6.47 20.22
CA SER A 103 -3.11 -5.12 19.76
C SER A 103 -4.39 -4.32 19.56
N PRO A 104 -4.63 -3.23 20.32
CA PRO A 104 -5.82 -2.42 20.14
C PRO A 104 -5.77 -1.63 18.83
N VAL A 105 -6.91 -1.52 18.16
CA VAL A 105 -7.11 -0.57 17.06
C VAL A 105 -7.25 0.82 17.67
N LYS A 106 -6.38 1.77 17.31
CA LYS A 106 -6.36 3.10 17.93
C LYS A 106 -6.93 4.16 16.98
N PRO A 107 -7.82 5.05 17.44
CA PRO A 107 -8.17 6.22 16.65
C PRO A 107 -6.92 7.07 16.43
N MET A 108 -6.76 7.55 15.20
CA MET A 108 -5.65 8.43 14.83
C MET A 108 -5.80 9.77 15.56
N PRO A 109 -4.73 10.29 16.20
CA PRO A 109 -4.73 11.62 16.82
C PRO A 109 -5.19 12.70 15.83
N ALA A 110 -5.96 13.68 16.31
CA ALA A 110 -6.57 14.70 15.44
C ALA A 110 -5.50 15.58 14.76
N GLU A 111 -4.36 15.79 15.41
CA GLU A 111 -3.24 16.55 14.87
C GLU A 111 -2.47 15.82 13.76
N TYR A 112 -2.70 14.52 13.55
CA TYR A 112 -2.02 13.72 12.52
C TYR A 112 -2.61 13.91 11.12
N TYR A 113 -3.84 14.43 11.01
CA TYR A 113 -4.51 14.57 9.73
C TYR A 113 -5.48 15.76 9.67
N THR A 114 -5.79 16.18 8.45
CA THR A 114 -6.77 17.22 8.16
C THR A 114 -7.75 16.68 7.12
N LEU A 115 -9.04 16.63 7.44
CA LEU A 115 -10.09 16.33 6.46
C LEU A 115 -10.37 17.58 5.62
N ALA A 116 -10.56 17.41 4.30
CA ALA A 116 -10.93 18.51 3.41
C ALA A 116 -12.31 19.12 3.72
N GLY A 117 -13.12 18.43 4.52
CA GLY A 117 -14.43 18.86 4.99
C GLY A 117 -15.14 17.74 5.74
N ASN A 118 -16.40 17.96 6.07
CA ASN A 118 -17.30 16.99 6.71
C ASN A 118 -18.31 16.38 5.72
N THR A 119 -18.04 16.47 4.42
CA THR A 119 -18.93 15.98 3.37
C THR A 119 -18.18 15.15 2.34
N ILE A 120 -18.83 14.12 1.80
CA ILE A 120 -18.36 13.38 0.62
C ILE A 120 -19.30 13.68 -0.56
N SER A 121 -18.81 14.40 -1.56
CA SER A 121 -19.56 14.66 -2.79
C SER A 121 -19.21 13.64 -3.86
N TYR A 122 -20.23 13.17 -4.57
CA TYR A 122 -20.12 12.25 -5.70
C TYR A 122 -20.04 13.02 -7.01
N GLY A 123 -20.62 14.22 -7.09
CA GLY A 123 -20.56 15.09 -8.27
C GLY A 123 -20.99 14.39 -9.56
N GLY A 124 -22.06 13.58 -9.50
CA GLY A 124 -22.56 12.82 -10.64
C GLY A 124 -21.80 11.51 -10.93
N ASN A 125 -20.84 11.11 -10.10
CA ASN A 125 -20.10 9.84 -10.25
C ASN A 125 -20.70 8.72 -9.40
N LEU A 126 -20.28 7.47 -9.62
CA LEU A 126 -20.67 6.32 -8.80
C LEU A 126 -20.00 6.28 -7.42
N GLN A 127 -18.91 7.05 -7.25
CA GLN A 127 -18.10 7.09 -6.04
C GLN A 127 -17.86 8.52 -5.59
N GLY A 128 -17.93 8.73 -4.28
CA GLY A 128 -17.52 9.96 -3.63
C GLY A 128 -16.15 9.81 -2.98
N ARG A 129 -15.39 10.91 -2.90
CA ARG A 129 -14.05 10.91 -2.30
C ARG A 129 -13.91 12.04 -1.29
N LEU A 130 -13.50 11.71 -0.08
CA LEU A 130 -13.05 12.66 0.92
C LEU A 130 -11.53 12.69 0.97
N GLN A 131 -10.94 13.82 0.62
CA GLN A 131 -9.51 14.01 0.74
C GLN A 131 -9.12 14.16 2.21
N VAL A 132 -8.02 13.50 2.56
CA VAL A 132 -7.37 13.61 3.86
C VAL A 132 -5.91 13.95 3.62
N LYS A 133 -5.43 15.05 4.20
CA LYS A 133 -4.02 15.43 4.24
C LYS A 133 -3.43 14.92 5.55
N LEU A 134 -2.33 14.18 5.48
CA LEU A 134 -1.55 13.79 6.66
C LEU A 134 -0.54 14.88 7.00
N ASN A 135 -0.43 15.17 8.29
CA ASN A 135 0.42 16.21 8.85
C ASN A 135 1.75 15.60 9.33
N ASP A 136 2.77 16.44 9.54
CA ASP A 136 4.11 15.98 9.93
C ASP A 136 4.13 15.16 11.23
N ALA A 137 3.22 15.45 12.16
CA ALA A 137 3.06 14.69 13.40
C ALA A 137 2.78 13.19 13.17
N PHE A 138 2.04 12.84 12.11
CA PHE A 138 1.83 11.44 11.73
C PHE A 138 3.14 10.75 11.37
N PHE A 139 3.99 11.42 10.59
CA PHE A 139 5.24 10.84 10.09
C PHE A 139 6.37 10.87 11.13
N ALA A 140 6.25 11.71 12.15
CA ALA A 140 7.17 11.75 13.29
C ALA A 140 6.96 10.58 14.26
N ASP A 141 5.78 9.97 14.26
CA ASP A 141 5.44 8.86 15.14
C ASP A 141 5.98 7.52 14.60
N PRO A 142 6.88 6.82 15.33
CA PRO A 142 7.43 5.54 14.87
C PRO A 142 6.38 4.41 14.77
N ALA A 143 5.19 4.56 15.34
CA ALA A 143 4.10 3.60 15.17
C ALA A 143 3.41 3.71 13.79
N SER A 144 3.52 4.85 13.11
CA SER A 144 2.88 5.12 11.81
C SER A 144 3.45 4.33 10.63
N VAL A 145 4.53 3.57 10.83
CA VAL A 145 5.08 2.64 9.83
C VAL A 145 4.43 1.25 9.91
N LYS A 146 3.54 1.03 10.88
CA LYS A 146 2.82 -0.23 11.12
C LYS A 146 1.31 0.02 11.20
N ASN A 147 0.54 -1.06 11.19
CA ASN A 147 -0.90 -0.96 11.44
C ASN A 147 -1.11 -0.60 12.92
N THR A 148 -1.58 0.62 13.19
CA THR A 148 -1.79 1.11 14.56
C THR A 148 -2.95 2.10 14.59
N TYR A 149 -2.86 3.17 13.80
CA TYR A 149 -3.83 4.25 13.79
C TYR A 149 -4.85 4.10 12.67
N VAL A 150 -6.12 4.29 13.00
CA VAL A 150 -7.23 4.34 12.03
C VAL A 150 -7.86 5.71 12.02
N ILE A 151 -8.35 6.16 10.87
CA ILE A 151 -9.31 7.27 10.78
C ILE A 151 -10.71 6.65 10.76
N PRO A 152 -11.48 6.72 11.87
CA PRO A 152 -12.81 6.13 11.94
C PRO A 152 -13.86 7.14 11.47
N LEU A 153 -14.51 6.88 10.34
CA LEU A 153 -15.58 7.72 9.79
C LEU A 153 -16.92 7.01 9.78
N ILE A 154 -17.98 7.78 10.03
CA ILE A 154 -19.37 7.35 9.94
C ILE A 154 -20.16 8.33 9.06
N ILE A 155 -21.07 7.79 8.23
CA ILE A 155 -22.06 8.56 7.48
C ILE A 155 -23.19 8.91 8.45
N LYS A 156 -23.44 10.21 8.62
CA LYS A 156 -24.47 10.76 9.49
C LYS A 156 -25.78 11.02 8.74
N ASP A 157 -25.67 11.55 7.53
CA ASP A 157 -26.82 11.85 6.68
C ASP A 157 -26.44 11.79 5.19
N GLN A 158 -27.44 11.83 4.33
CA GLN A 158 -27.28 11.83 2.88
C GLN A 158 -28.28 12.76 2.19
N LYS A 159 -27.85 13.35 1.08
CA LYS A 159 -28.70 14.11 0.15
C LYS A 159 -28.55 13.52 -1.24
N GLY A 160 -29.67 13.27 -1.91
CA GLY A 160 -29.72 12.76 -3.29
C GLY A 160 -29.73 11.22 -3.42
N ALA A 161 -29.67 10.48 -2.31
CA ALA A 161 -29.84 9.03 -2.29
C ALA A 161 -31.16 8.61 -1.61
N GLY A 162 -31.55 7.35 -1.79
CA GLY A 162 -32.73 6.79 -1.14
C GLY A 162 -32.47 6.42 0.33
N LYS A 163 -31.31 5.83 0.63
CA LYS A 163 -30.97 5.39 1.99
C LYS A 163 -29.47 5.17 2.23
N ILE A 164 -29.08 5.16 3.49
CA ILE A 164 -27.76 4.69 3.96
C ILE A 164 -27.89 3.21 4.36
N LEU A 165 -26.87 2.38 4.05
CA LEU A 165 -26.86 0.99 4.55
C LEU A 165 -26.40 0.91 6.02
N THR A 166 -27.34 1.12 6.94
CA THR A 166 -27.09 1.13 8.41
C THR A 166 -27.18 -0.24 9.08
N GLY A 167 -27.40 -1.32 8.32
CA GLY A 167 -27.51 -2.66 8.87
C GLY A 167 -28.84 -2.95 9.58
N THR A 168 -28.97 -4.16 10.11
CA THR A 168 -30.12 -4.59 10.92
C THR A 168 -29.63 -5.49 12.06
N PRO A 169 -29.88 -5.14 13.33
CA PRO A 169 -29.46 -5.96 14.47
C PRO A 169 -30.24 -7.28 14.52
N PHE A 170 -29.71 -8.28 15.24
CA PHE A 170 -30.45 -9.51 15.49
C PHE A 170 -31.66 -9.29 16.41
N GLN A 171 -31.51 -8.43 17.41
CA GLN A 171 -32.58 -8.05 18.33
C GLN A 171 -33.17 -6.71 17.90
N GLU A 172 -34.48 -6.68 17.72
CA GLU A 172 -35.20 -5.48 17.30
C GLU A 172 -35.15 -4.41 18.41
N GLY A 173 -34.87 -3.16 18.03
CA GLY A 173 -34.76 -2.03 18.96
C GLY A 173 -33.38 -1.84 19.60
N GLU A 174 -32.45 -2.78 19.44
CA GLU A 174 -31.07 -2.61 19.91
C GLU A 174 -30.23 -1.71 18.99
N THR A 175 -29.22 -1.07 19.57
CA THR A 175 -28.19 -0.31 18.84
C THR A 175 -26.80 -0.83 19.22
N PRO A 176 -26.43 -2.04 18.75
CA PRO A 176 -25.14 -2.62 19.09
C PRO A 176 -23.99 -1.82 18.47
N ALA A 177 -22.77 -2.04 18.96
CA ALA A 177 -21.57 -1.46 18.35
C ALA A 177 -21.48 -1.84 16.87
N LEU A 178 -21.22 -0.87 15.99
CA LEU A 178 -21.16 -1.11 14.53
C LEU A 178 -20.06 -2.10 14.13
N THR A 179 -19.02 -2.21 14.96
CA THR A 179 -17.87 -3.10 14.77
C THR A 179 -18.02 -4.47 15.41
N ASN A 180 -19.07 -4.71 16.20
CA ASN A 180 -19.39 -6.03 16.73
C ASN A 180 -20.22 -6.82 15.72
N SER A 181 -19.57 -7.50 14.77
CA SER A 181 -20.24 -8.23 13.68
C SER A 181 -21.29 -9.23 14.15
N ASP A 182 -21.09 -9.86 15.30
CA ASP A 182 -21.95 -10.93 15.81
C ASP A 182 -23.32 -10.43 16.29
N ALA A 183 -23.46 -9.13 16.52
CA ALA A 183 -24.72 -8.50 16.93
C ALA A 183 -25.65 -8.16 15.74
N TRP A 184 -25.19 -8.35 14.49
CA TRP A 184 -25.90 -7.90 13.30
C TRP A 184 -26.39 -9.05 12.42
N LYS A 185 -27.68 -9.04 12.09
CA LYS A 185 -28.26 -9.90 11.06
C LYS A 185 -27.84 -9.47 9.66
N THR A 186 -27.84 -8.16 9.42
CA THR A 186 -27.30 -7.52 8.21
C THR A 186 -26.24 -6.52 8.64
N LEU A 187 -25.01 -6.69 8.17
CA LEU A 187 -23.89 -5.85 8.60
C LEU A 187 -24.09 -4.38 8.18
N PRO A 188 -23.82 -3.43 9.10
CA PRO A 188 -23.80 -2.01 8.77
C PRO A 188 -22.64 -1.68 7.84
N LYS A 189 -22.90 -0.83 6.83
CA LYS A 189 -21.89 -0.34 5.89
C LYS A 189 -21.79 1.19 5.88
N ASN A 190 -22.34 1.83 6.91
CA ASN A 190 -22.36 3.28 7.09
C ASN A 190 -21.10 3.81 7.80
N TYR A 191 -20.12 2.96 8.12
CA TYR A 191 -18.85 3.36 8.72
C TYR A 191 -17.64 2.74 7.98
N VAL A 192 -16.47 3.31 8.22
CA VAL A 192 -15.18 2.80 7.77
C VAL A 192 -14.07 3.13 8.76
N LEU A 193 -13.16 2.19 8.97
CA LEU A 193 -11.90 2.32 9.67
C LEU A 193 -10.77 2.30 8.64
N TYR A 194 -10.16 3.46 8.40
CA TYR A 194 -9.03 3.59 7.48
C TYR A 194 -7.72 3.47 8.25
N CYS A 195 -7.13 2.28 8.33
CA CYS A 195 -5.83 2.05 8.95
C CYS A 195 -4.73 2.58 8.04
N VAL A 196 -4.04 3.64 8.48
CA VAL A 196 -3.04 4.32 7.65
C VAL A 196 -1.65 4.03 8.16
N LYS A 197 -0.77 3.62 7.25
CA LYS A 197 0.68 3.59 7.45
C LYS A 197 1.40 4.18 6.25
N TYR A 198 2.70 4.40 6.35
CA TYR A 198 3.50 4.85 5.23
C TYR A 198 4.75 4.00 5.03
N MET A 199 5.27 4.07 3.80
CA MET A 199 6.59 3.57 3.45
C MET A 199 7.40 4.70 2.81
N ASN A 200 8.62 4.90 3.31
CA ASN A 200 9.55 5.91 2.81
C ASN A 200 10.10 5.54 1.42
N PRO A 201 10.79 6.48 0.73
CA PRO A 201 11.25 6.28 -0.65
C PRO A 201 12.13 5.04 -0.89
N TRP A 202 12.85 4.58 0.12
CA TRP A 202 13.86 3.52 -0.01
C TRP A 202 13.39 2.14 0.49
N ALA A 203 12.18 2.04 1.02
CA ALA A 203 11.63 0.75 1.43
C ALA A 203 11.09 -0.03 0.22
N GLY A 204 11.38 -1.33 0.17
CA GLY A 204 11.00 -2.19 -0.94
C GLY A 204 11.79 -3.49 -0.96
N PHE A 205 11.58 -4.27 -2.02
CA PHE A 205 12.33 -5.47 -2.33
C PHE A 205 13.40 -5.16 -3.38
N TYR A 206 14.59 -5.67 -3.17
CA TYR A 206 15.78 -5.39 -3.96
C TYR A 206 16.49 -6.69 -4.37
N LEU A 207 17.07 -6.66 -5.57
CA LEU A 207 18.02 -7.64 -6.08
C LEU A 207 19.41 -7.20 -5.61
N ARG A 208 19.98 -7.95 -4.67
CA ARG A 208 21.24 -7.63 -3.98
C ARG A 208 22.39 -8.44 -4.56
N ARG A 209 23.46 -7.74 -4.92
CA ARG A 209 24.75 -8.33 -5.30
C ARG A 209 25.90 -7.54 -4.68
N GLY A 210 27.01 -8.21 -4.40
CA GLY A 210 28.13 -7.56 -3.73
C GLY A 210 29.31 -8.47 -3.46
N THR A 211 30.27 -7.92 -2.75
CA THR A 211 31.46 -8.64 -2.28
C THR A 211 31.61 -8.40 -0.78
N ASP A 212 31.87 -9.47 -0.04
CA ASP A 212 32.17 -9.47 1.38
C ASP A 212 33.63 -9.86 1.59
N LYS A 213 34.38 -9.03 2.34
CA LYS A 213 35.67 -9.41 2.93
C LYS A 213 35.41 -9.78 4.38
N ILE A 214 35.52 -11.07 4.68
CA ILE A 214 35.15 -11.64 5.97
C ILE A 214 36.43 -11.98 6.72
N THR A 215 36.63 -11.34 7.86
CA THR A 215 37.73 -11.61 8.78
C THR A 215 37.22 -12.39 9.98
N GLU A 216 37.74 -13.60 10.17
CA GLU A 216 37.42 -14.50 11.29
C GLU A 216 38.71 -15.22 11.70
N ASN A 217 38.98 -15.33 13.01
CA ASN A 217 40.20 -15.95 13.55
C ASN A 217 41.52 -15.40 12.95
N GLY A 218 41.55 -14.10 12.60
CA GLY A 218 42.71 -13.44 12.01
C GLY A 218 42.97 -13.74 10.53
N GLN A 219 42.13 -14.55 9.88
CA GLN A 219 42.18 -14.79 8.43
C GLN A 219 41.07 -14.02 7.72
N THR A 220 41.38 -13.47 6.55
CA THR A 220 40.41 -12.78 5.70
C THR A 220 40.15 -13.59 4.44
N THR A 221 38.88 -13.88 4.17
CA THR A 221 38.39 -14.49 2.93
C THR A 221 37.51 -13.51 2.18
N GLU A 222 37.53 -13.58 0.85
CA GLU A 222 36.64 -12.79 0.00
C GLU A 222 35.53 -13.68 -0.57
N GLU A 223 34.28 -13.27 -0.40
CA GLU A 223 33.10 -13.97 -0.89
C GLU A 223 32.31 -13.04 -1.82
N LYS A 224 32.10 -13.47 -3.06
CA LYS A 224 31.32 -12.73 -4.05
C LYS A 224 29.90 -13.27 -4.12
N ARG A 225 28.90 -12.38 -3.98
CA ARG A 225 27.47 -12.67 -4.08
C ARG A 225 26.94 -12.08 -5.38
N GLU A 226 26.84 -12.89 -6.42
CA GLU A 226 26.22 -12.50 -7.69
C GLU A 226 25.48 -13.69 -8.31
N GLY A 227 24.26 -13.43 -8.79
CA GLY A 227 23.56 -14.34 -9.68
C GLY A 227 24.14 -14.27 -11.09
N ALA A 228 23.91 -15.35 -11.86
CA ALA A 228 24.29 -15.41 -13.28
C ALA A 228 23.66 -14.29 -14.12
N THR A 229 22.49 -13.81 -13.71
CA THR A 229 21.85 -12.58 -14.19
C THR A 229 21.33 -11.78 -12.99
N ILE A 230 20.98 -10.52 -13.19
CA ILE A 230 20.45 -9.67 -12.12
C ILE A 230 19.15 -10.24 -11.51
N GLU A 231 18.30 -10.88 -12.32
CA GLU A 231 17.06 -11.53 -11.85
C GLU A 231 17.32 -12.77 -10.98
N LYS A 232 18.57 -13.25 -10.94
CA LYS A 232 19.01 -14.37 -10.11
C LYS A 232 19.81 -13.94 -8.88
N ASP A 233 19.92 -12.64 -8.63
CA ASP A 233 20.52 -12.12 -7.41
C ASP A 233 19.64 -12.43 -6.18
N GLU A 234 20.26 -12.28 -5.00
CA GLU A 234 19.57 -12.43 -3.72
C GLU A 234 18.44 -11.40 -3.61
N VAL A 235 17.19 -11.86 -3.39
CA VAL A 235 16.09 -10.95 -3.06
C VAL A 235 16.18 -10.63 -1.57
N CYS A 236 16.26 -9.34 -1.26
CA CYS A 236 16.23 -8.85 0.12
C CYS A 236 15.23 -7.71 0.27
N GLN A 237 14.88 -7.38 1.52
CA GLN A 237 13.90 -6.34 1.83
C GLN A 237 14.53 -5.25 2.68
N ILE A 238 14.28 -4.00 2.30
CA ILE A 238 14.55 -2.81 3.10
C ILE A 238 13.21 -2.28 3.60
N THR A 239 13.13 -1.96 4.89
CA THR A 239 11.88 -1.52 5.54
C THR A 239 11.98 -0.10 6.08
N THR A 240 10.85 0.58 6.19
CA THR A 240 10.79 1.95 6.71
C THR A 240 10.94 1.97 8.23
N LYS A 241 11.81 2.86 8.73
CA LYS A 241 11.89 3.21 10.15
C LYS A 241 11.28 4.58 10.44
N SER A 242 11.63 5.56 9.60
CA SER A 242 11.13 6.92 9.64
C SER A 242 11.13 7.52 8.22
N LEU A 243 10.78 8.80 8.07
CA LEU A 243 10.85 9.49 6.77
C LEU A 243 12.24 9.46 6.15
N THR A 244 13.29 9.49 6.96
CA THR A 244 14.70 9.58 6.50
C THR A 244 15.52 8.34 6.86
N GLU A 245 14.94 7.37 7.57
CA GLU A 245 15.65 6.16 7.99
C GLU A 245 14.98 4.88 7.52
N ALA A 246 15.79 3.92 7.10
CA ALA A 246 15.37 2.59 6.70
C ALA A 246 16.19 1.50 7.41
N ILE A 247 15.66 0.29 7.48
CA ILE A 247 16.31 -0.89 8.06
C ILE A 247 16.54 -1.95 6.99
N TYR A 248 17.78 -2.38 6.88
CA TYR A 248 18.17 -3.58 6.15
C TYR A 248 18.61 -4.69 7.15
N PRO A 249 17.85 -5.79 7.28
CA PRO A 249 18.24 -6.90 8.14
C PRO A 249 19.32 -7.77 7.48
N LEU A 250 20.58 -7.52 7.82
CA LEU A 250 21.72 -8.31 7.35
C LEU A 250 21.81 -9.63 8.12
N THR A 251 22.06 -10.73 7.40
CA THR A 251 22.45 -12.02 7.96
C THR A 251 23.72 -12.53 7.29
N VAL A 252 24.73 -12.87 8.08
CA VAL A 252 25.98 -13.51 7.65
C VAL A 252 26.04 -14.91 8.26
N LYS A 253 26.19 -15.95 7.44
CA LYS A 253 26.28 -17.34 7.90
C LYS A 253 27.73 -17.81 7.84
N ARG A 254 28.24 -18.36 8.94
CA ARG A 254 29.59 -18.95 9.01
C ARG A 254 29.53 -20.42 9.40
N VAL A 255 30.46 -21.21 8.87
CA VAL A 255 30.66 -22.60 9.28
C VAL A 255 31.43 -22.60 10.60
N VAL A 256 30.83 -23.14 11.66
CA VAL A 256 31.43 -23.21 13.01
C VAL A 256 31.88 -24.62 13.40
N GLY A 257 31.63 -25.60 12.55
CA GLY A 257 32.00 -26.99 12.77
C GLY A 257 31.33 -27.92 11.77
N LYS A 258 31.45 -29.22 12.02
CA LYS A 258 30.73 -30.27 11.29
C LYS A 258 29.95 -31.14 12.27
N ASP A 259 28.79 -31.63 11.85
CA ASP A 259 28.01 -32.60 12.61
C ASP A 259 28.63 -34.01 12.55
N ALA A 260 27.99 -34.97 13.23
CA ALA A 260 28.47 -36.36 13.31
C ALA A 260 28.51 -37.03 11.92
N GLU A 261 27.72 -36.53 10.97
CA GLU A 261 27.62 -36.97 9.59
C GLU A 261 28.56 -36.19 8.63
N GLY A 262 29.35 -35.24 9.14
CA GLY A 262 30.36 -34.47 8.39
C GLY A 262 29.81 -33.25 7.65
N LYS A 263 28.54 -32.89 7.85
CA LYS A 263 27.88 -31.73 7.25
C LYS A 263 28.14 -30.47 8.06
N ASP A 264 28.27 -29.34 7.37
CA ASP A 264 28.61 -28.07 7.99
C ASP A 264 27.52 -27.57 8.95
N ILE A 265 27.93 -27.21 10.16
CA ILE A 265 27.10 -26.53 11.15
C ILE A 265 27.23 -25.02 10.91
N LEU A 266 26.11 -24.37 10.59
CA LEU A 266 26.07 -22.94 10.31
C LEU A 266 25.64 -22.15 11.54
N LYS A 267 26.38 -21.09 11.85
CA LYS A 267 25.97 -20.03 12.79
C LYS A 267 25.57 -18.79 12.01
N SER A 268 24.41 -18.22 12.36
CA SER A 268 23.94 -16.96 11.81
C SER A 268 24.37 -15.79 12.71
N TYR A 269 24.99 -14.79 12.11
CA TYR A 269 25.27 -13.49 12.70
C TYR A 269 24.33 -12.48 12.04
N THR A 270 23.54 -11.75 12.84
CA THR A 270 22.49 -10.86 12.33
C THR A 270 22.71 -9.44 12.80
N CYS A 271 22.47 -8.46 11.91
CA CYS A 271 22.54 -7.05 12.22
C CYS A 271 21.41 -6.31 11.48
N ASN A 272 20.59 -5.57 12.21
CA ASN A 272 19.72 -4.56 11.62
C ASN A 272 20.58 -3.34 11.27
N LEU A 273 20.92 -3.20 9.99
CA LEU A 273 21.62 -2.02 9.49
C LEU A 273 20.64 -0.87 9.36
N LYS A 274 20.87 0.20 10.12
CA LYS A 274 20.15 1.46 10.01
C LYS A 274 20.80 2.33 8.96
N LEU A 275 20.01 2.65 7.93
CA LEU A 275 20.37 3.52 6.83
C LEU A 275 19.73 4.88 7.07
N THR A 276 20.52 5.93 7.26
CA THR A 276 20.02 7.30 7.44
C THR A 276 20.34 8.11 6.19
N PHE A 277 19.31 8.55 5.47
CA PHE A 277 19.40 9.21 4.17
C PHE A 277 19.35 10.74 4.29
N ALA A 278 20.15 11.40 3.47
CA ALA A 278 20.06 12.82 3.19
C ALA A 278 19.23 13.09 1.92
N ASN A 279 18.86 14.35 1.71
CA ASN A 279 18.00 14.77 0.59
C ASN A 279 18.63 14.54 -0.79
N ASP A 280 19.96 14.45 -0.89
CA ASP A 280 20.68 14.19 -2.15
C ASP A 280 20.82 12.70 -2.48
N GLY A 281 20.18 11.84 -1.69
CA GLY A 281 20.22 10.39 -1.82
C GLY A 281 21.43 9.73 -1.18
N THR A 282 22.40 10.47 -0.64
CA THR A 282 23.49 9.87 0.16
C THR A 282 22.96 9.32 1.47
N CYS A 283 23.59 8.28 2.01
CA CYS A 283 23.22 7.73 3.32
C CYS A 283 24.42 7.30 4.14
N THR A 284 24.21 7.26 5.46
CA THR A 284 25.13 6.66 6.42
C THR A 284 24.58 5.31 6.90
N VAL A 285 25.48 4.38 7.22
CA VAL A 285 25.16 3.05 7.74
C VAL A 285 25.61 2.95 9.19
N SER A 286 24.72 2.49 10.06
CA SER A 286 24.98 2.22 11.48
C SER A 286 24.27 0.93 11.94
N SER A 287 24.60 0.44 13.13
CA SER A 287 23.94 -0.75 13.71
C SER A 287 22.79 -0.34 14.61
N GLU A 288 21.67 -1.07 14.52
CA GLU A 288 20.58 -1.07 15.50
C GLU A 288 20.46 -2.42 16.22
N THR A 289 21.56 -3.16 16.30
CA THR A 289 21.63 -4.45 17.02
C THR A 289 22.58 -4.32 18.19
N GLU A 290 22.08 -4.62 19.39
CA GLU A 290 22.88 -4.57 20.62
C GLU A 290 24.08 -5.52 20.52
N GLY A 291 25.26 -5.02 20.93
CA GLY A 291 26.51 -5.78 20.87
C GLY A 291 27.16 -5.91 19.48
N VAL A 292 26.58 -5.31 18.43
CA VAL A 292 27.13 -5.29 17.07
C VAL A 292 27.42 -3.85 16.65
N THR A 293 28.61 -3.59 16.10
CA THR A 293 28.93 -2.28 15.53
C THR A 293 28.86 -2.32 14.02
N ALA A 294 28.39 -1.24 13.41
CA ALA A 294 28.43 -1.08 11.96
C ALA A 294 28.69 0.38 11.60
N THR A 295 29.46 0.59 10.53
CA THR A 295 29.79 1.91 9.99
C THR A 295 29.88 1.82 8.48
N GLY A 296 29.40 2.84 7.77
CA GLY A 296 29.52 2.87 6.33
C GLY A 296 28.78 4.03 5.70
N THR A 297 28.80 4.04 4.38
CA THR A 297 28.16 5.06 3.54
C THR A 297 27.48 4.42 2.36
N GLY A 298 26.54 5.13 1.77
CA GLY A 298 25.90 4.71 0.54
C GLY A 298 25.29 5.85 -0.24
N LYS A 299 24.70 5.50 -1.39
CA LYS A 299 23.96 6.43 -2.23
C LYS A 299 22.84 5.72 -2.97
N PHE A 300 21.65 6.32 -2.90
CA PHE A 300 20.49 5.98 -3.71
C PHE A 300 20.45 6.88 -4.95
N VAL A 301 20.18 6.27 -6.10
CA VAL A 301 20.04 6.96 -7.38
C VAL A 301 18.81 6.42 -8.08
N GLU A 302 17.83 7.30 -8.31
CA GLU A 302 16.66 6.98 -9.12
C GLU A 302 17.08 6.64 -10.55
N LYS A 303 16.56 5.54 -11.09
CA LYS A 303 16.88 5.04 -12.43
C LYS A 303 18.40 4.94 -12.70
N GLY A 304 19.19 4.69 -11.65
CA GLY A 304 20.65 4.62 -11.73
C GLY A 304 21.17 3.30 -12.32
N ALA A 305 20.46 2.18 -12.14
CA ALA A 305 20.81 0.91 -12.76
C ALA A 305 20.26 0.87 -14.19
N LYS A 306 21.12 1.13 -15.18
CA LYS A 306 20.74 1.20 -16.60
C LYS A 306 20.48 -0.17 -17.19
N LEU A 307 19.39 -0.30 -17.95
CA LEU A 307 18.98 -1.53 -18.65
C LEU A 307 19.12 -2.78 -17.75
N ALA A 308 18.61 -2.67 -16.52
CA ALA A 308 18.63 -3.74 -15.53
C ALA A 308 17.57 -4.81 -15.86
N TRP A 309 16.93 -5.40 -14.85
CA TRP A 309 15.95 -6.46 -15.09
C TRP A 309 14.77 -5.98 -15.95
N GLY A 310 14.42 -6.81 -16.94
CA GLY A 310 13.40 -6.49 -17.94
C GLY A 310 13.80 -5.38 -18.92
N ASN A 311 15.10 -5.11 -19.11
CA ASN A 311 15.64 -4.07 -19.99
C ASN A 311 15.13 -2.65 -19.66
N LYS A 312 14.91 -2.36 -18.38
CA LYS A 312 14.47 -1.05 -17.90
C LYS A 312 15.50 -0.45 -16.97
N ASP A 313 15.60 0.87 -16.97
CA ASP A 313 16.33 1.59 -15.93
C ASP A 313 15.60 1.44 -14.60
N ARG A 314 16.34 1.13 -13.54
CA ARG A 314 15.79 0.89 -12.19
C ARG A 314 16.50 1.73 -11.15
N ASP A 315 15.79 2.02 -10.08
CA ASP A 315 16.38 2.63 -8.90
C ASP A 315 17.45 1.71 -8.29
N ILE A 316 18.53 2.30 -7.77
CA ILE A 316 19.65 1.56 -7.19
C ILE A 316 20.13 2.23 -5.90
N LEU A 317 20.36 1.41 -4.88
CA LEU A 317 21.12 1.78 -3.69
C LEU A 317 22.48 1.09 -3.73
N THR A 318 23.56 1.83 -3.56
CA THR A 318 24.91 1.27 -3.37
C THR A 318 25.36 1.52 -1.95
N LEU A 319 25.84 0.50 -1.25
CA LEU A 319 26.37 0.60 0.11
C LEU A 319 27.80 0.09 0.17
N GLN A 320 28.64 0.78 0.95
CA GLN A 320 29.94 0.30 1.39
C GLN A 320 29.99 0.42 2.92
N TYR A 321 30.14 -0.70 3.61
CA TYR A 321 30.01 -0.72 5.06
C TYR A 321 30.85 -1.83 5.69
N THR A 322 31.11 -1.67 6.97
CA THR A 322 31.76 -2.64 7.83
C THR A 322 30.82 -3.00 8.96
N VAL A 323 30.70 -4.29 9.26
CA VAL A 323 29.97 -4.81 10.43
C VAL A 323 30.93 -5.64 11.26
N ASP A 324 30.97 -5.40 12.57
CA ASP A 324 31.78 -6.14 13.52
C ASP A 324 30.86 -6.81 14.55
N PHE A 325 30.82 -8.15 14.48
CA PHE A 325 30.10 -9.03 15.39
C PHE A 325 30.99 -9.52 16.56
N GLY A 326 32.19 -8.95 16.73
CA GLY A 326 33.20 -9.34 17.70
C GLY A 326 34.05 -10.53 17.23
N ALA A 327 33.41 -11.66 16.95
CA ALA A 327 34.11 -12.86 16.46
C ALA A 327 34.36 -12.84 14.94
N VAL A 328 33.49 -12.13 14.21
CA VAL A 328 33.48 -12.04 12.76
C VAL A 328 33.34 -10.59 12.38
N LYS A 329 34.24 -10.10 11.54
CA LYS A 329 34.17 -8.77 10.94
C LYS A 329 33.93 -8.92 9.44
N VAL A 330 33.02 -8.12 8.89
CA VAL A 330 32.67 -8.16 7.47
C VAL A 330 32.75 -6.77 6.88
N GLU A 331 33.55 -6.60 5.83
CA GLU A 331 33.59 -5.39 5.02
C GLU A 331 32.90 -5.68 3.68
N THR A 332 31.78 -5.02 3.44
CA THR A 332 30.87 -5.30 2.33
C THR A 332 30.79 -4.12 1.37
N THR A 333 30.76 -4.42 0.08
CA THR A 333 30.27 -3.52 -0.96
C THR A 333 29.08 -4.17 -1.64
N ASP A 334 27.90 -3.54 -1.55
CA ASP A 334 26.65 -4.03 -2.10
C ASP A 334 26.03 -3.06 -3.10
N GLN A 335 25.36 -3.61 -4.10
CA GLN A 335 24.38 -2.95 -4.94
C GLN A 335 23.02 -3.60 -4.72
N PHE A 336 22.01 -2.77 -4.54
CA PHE A 336 20.61 -3.15 -4.36
C PHE A 336 19.81 -2.54 -5.50
N VAL A 337 19.45 -3.34 -6.49
CA VAL A 337 18.62 -2.88 -7.62
C VAL A 337 17.16 -3.11 -7.29
N ALA A 338 16.35 -2.05 -7.35
CA ALA A 338 14.94 -2.10 -6.95
C ALA A 338 14.17 -3.10 -7.81
N GLN A 339 13.47 -4.03 -7.16
CA GLN A 339 12.63 -5.04 -7.79
C GLN A 339 11.15 -4.64 -7.75
N THR A 340 10.66 -4.26 -6.56
CA THR A 340 9.27 -3.83 -6.37
C THR A 340 9.12 -3.10 -5.03
N ARG A 341 8.15 -2.19 -4.94
CA ARG A 341 7.71 -1.59 -3.66
C ARG A 341 6.83 -2.55 -2.84
N GLY A 342 6.62 -3.77 -3.31
CA GLY A 342 5.75 -4.78 -2.71
C GLY A 342 4.35 -4.77 -3.34
N ASN A 343 3.36 -5.37 -2.67
CA ASN A 343 1.98 -5.29 -3.13
C ASN A 343 1.35 -3.95 -2.72
N THR A 344 1.62 -2.91 -3.52
CA THR A 344 1.08 -1.56 -3.32
C THR A 344 -0.23 -1.33 -4.10
N ASN A 345 -0.68 -2.33 -4.86
CA ASN A 345 -1.86 -2.26 -5.70
C ASN A 345 -3.08 -2.91 -5.03
N GLY A 346 -4.25 -2.33 -5.29
CA GLY A 346 -5.53 -2.79 -4.74
C GLY A 346 -5.94 -2.04 -3.48
N ILE A 347 -6.96 -2.57 -2.80
CA ILE A 347 -7.48 -2.03 -1.53
C ILE A 347 -7.24 -3.13 -0.51
N PRO A 348 -6.12 -3.15 0.22
CA PRO A 348 -5.93 -4.13 1.29
C PRO A 348 -6.96 -3.90 2.40
N THR A 349 -7.34 -4.96 3.09
CA THR A 349 -8.21 -4.93 4.28
C THR A 349 -7.46 -5.50 5.46
N PHE A 350 -7.89 -5.15 6.67
CA PHE A 350 -7.39 -5.76 7.88
C PHE A 350 -8.54 -6.36 8.68
N ASP A 351 -8.24 -7.43 9.41
CA ASP A 351 -9.22 -8.10 10.25
C ASP A 351 -9.19 -7.53 11.66
N THR A 352 -10.36 -7.52 12.29
CA THR A 352 -10.55 -7.00 13.64
C THR A 352 -11.34 -7.98 14.48
N GLN A 353 -11.10 -7.97 15.78
CA GLN A 353 -11.86 -8.70 16.77
C GLN A 353 -12.50 -7.72 17.75
N TYR A 354 -13.81 -7.83 17.95
CA TYR A 354 -14.52 -7.10 18.98
C TYR A 354 -14.50 -7.94 20.27
N ILE A 355 -13.94 -7.38 21.35
CA ILE A 355 -13.79 -8.09 22.63
C ILE A 355 -14.70 -7.44 23.67
N VAL A 356 -15.78 -8.15 24.04
CA VAL A 356 -16.59 -7.76 25.21
C VAL A 356 -15.72 -7.94 26.45
N LYS A 357 -15.46 -6.84 27.17
CA LYS A 357 -14.75 -6.86 28.45
C LYS A 357 -15.67 -7.12 29.61
#